data_AF-A0A397S105-F1
#
_entry.id   AF-A0A397S105-F1
#
_cell.length_a   1.000
_cell.length_b   1.000
_cell.length_c   1.000
_cell.angle_alpha   90.00
_cell.angle_beta   90.00
_cell.angle_gamma   90.00
#
_symmetry.space_group_name_H-M   'P 1'
#
loop_
_entity.id
_entity.type
_entity.pdbx_description
1 polymer ?
#
loop_
_entity_poly.entity_id
_entity_poly.type
_entity_poly.pdbx_seq_one_letter_code
_entity_poly.pdbx_strand_id
1 'polypeptide(L)'
;MDAAIQLKYPLTFSIYCIWHISQNLPLGLKSKLGELFEQFKKDFYECRNSLDQEIFEQRWLALCNKYPNAVNYLERSLYPSKASWIRAFSNNIFTIDIQTTSHSEEQNNNDYANWRDTLLYSQSEILVSNAFANINDEIKEFTTSQVYKIHFNEMERSFSYNVKILDQSYINNENFQDWSFSDDFIKKQEIQQITF
;
A
#
# COMPACT_ATOMS: atom_id res chain seq x y z
N MET A 1 -14.86 -9.69 5.44
CA MET A 1 -14.66 -8.30 5.88
C MET A 1 -15.37 -7.35 4.93
N ASP A 2 -15.07 -7.43 3.63
CA ASP A 2 -15.64 -6.55 2.60
C ASP A 2 -17.17 -6.48 2.59
N ALA A 3 -17.86 -7.61 2.70
CA ALA A 3 -19.33 -7.64 2.77
C ALA A 3 -19.89 -6.85 3.97
N ALA A 4 -19.19 -6.87 5.11
CA ALA A 4 -19.61 -6.12 6.30
C ALA A 4 -19.31 -4.62 6.16
N ILE A 5 -18.18 -4.26 5.55
CA ILE A 5 -17.84 -2.86 5.23
C ILE A 5 -18.84 -2.30 4.24
N GLN A 6 -19.15 -3.00 3.15
CA GLN A 6 -20.14 -2.55 2.17
C GLN A 6 -21.54 -2.40 2.78
N LEU A 7 -21.92 -3.27 3.72
CA LEU A 7 -23.21 -3.18 4.40
C LEU A 7 -23.31 -1.93 5.30
N LYS A 8 -22.23 -1.57 5.99
CA LYS A 8 -22.21 -0.45 6.95
C LYS A 8 -21.79 0.89 6.33
N TYR A 9 -20.91 0.84 5.34
CA TYR A 9 -20.31 1.98 4.66
C TYR A 9 -20.32 1.74 3.14
N PRO A 10 -21.51 1.81 2.50
CA PRO A 10 -21.68 1.46 1.09
C PRO A 10 -20.93 2.39 0.12
N LEU A 11 -20.50 3.56 0.60
CA LEU A 11 -19.71 4.53 -0.16
C LEU A 11 -18.19 4.36 0.05
N THR A 12 -17.76 3.46 0.93
CA THR A 12 -16.34 3.25 1.23
C THR A 12 -15.72 2.29 0.23
N PHE A 13 -14.67 2.74 -0.45
CA PHE A 13 -13.83 1.88 -1.26
C PHE A 13 -12.76 1.21 -0.38
N SER A 14 -12.80 -0.11 -0.28
CA SER A 14 -11.82 -0.88 0.50
C SER A 14 -10.53 -1.09 -0.28
N ILE A 15 -9.42 -0.59 0.27
CA ILE A 15 -8.07 -0.83 -0.24
C ILE A 15 -7.38 -1.85 0.65
N TYR A 16 -6.80 -2.88 0.05
CA TYR A 16 -6.03 -3.87 0.78
C TYR A 16 -4.62 -3.35 1.01
N CYS A 17 -4.15 -3.53 2.24
CA CYS A 17 -2.81 -3.17 2.64
C CYS A 17 -1.78 -4.07 1.95
N ILE A 18 -0.80 -3.45 1.29
CA ILE A 18 0.24 -4.17 0.54
C ILE A 18 1.11 -5.05 1.45
N TRP A 19 1.31 -4.64 2.69
CA TRP A 19 2.05 -5.42 3.69
C TRP A 19 1.34 -6.74 3.99
N HIS A 20 0.03 -6.73 4.16
CA HIS A 20 -0.71 -7.98 4.39
C HIS A 20 -0.68 -8.90 3.17
N ILE A 21 -0.71 -8.35 1.95
CA ILE A 21 -0.50 -9.13 0.72
C ILE A 21 0.90 -9.75 0.73
N SER A 22 1.94 -8.98 1.09
CA SER A 22 3.33 -9.45 1.14
C SER A 22 3.52 -10.59 2.14
N GLN A 23 2.81 -10.59 3.26
CA GLN A 23 2.80 -11.69 4.24
C GLN A 23 2.06 -12.94 3.72
N ASN A 24 0.99 -12.76 2.94
CA ASN A 24 0.18 -13.88 2.44
C ASN A 24 0.82 -14.62 1.25
N LEU A 25 1.57 -13.91 0.41
CA LEU A 25 2.27 -14.50 -0.74
C LEU A 25 3.16 -15.71 -0.37
N PRO A 26 4.09 -15.62 0.60
CA PRO A 26 4.94 -16.75 0.96
C PRO A 26 4.16 -17.93 1.54
N LEU A 27 3.09 -17.66 2.30
CA LEU A 27 2.25 -18.72 2.88
C LEU A 27 1.59 -19.59 1.80
N GLY A 28 1.14 -18.99 0.70
CA GLY A 28 0.46 -19.69 -0.38
C GLY A 28 1.38 -20.25 -1.46
N LEU A 29 2.57 -19.65 -1.66
CA LEU A 29 3.38 -19.84 -2.86
C LEU A 29 4.85 -20.23 -2.62
N LYS A 30 5.43 -19.97 -1.44
CA LYS A 30 6.87 -20.21 -1.22
C LYS A 30 7.25 -21.68 -1.42
N SER A 31 6.46 -22.61 -0.89
CA SER A 31 6.69 -24.04 -1.07
C SER A 31 6.45 -24.53 -2.50
N LYS A 32 5.55 -23.88 -3.25
CA LYS A 32 5.19 -24.26 -4.63
C LYS A 32 6.19 -23.74 -5.66
N LEU A 33 6.82 -22.60 -5.38
CA LEU A 33 7.74 -21.93 -6.28
C LEU A 33 9.22 -22.20 -5.93
N GLY A 34 9.54 -22.56 -4.68
CA GLY A 34 10.90 -22.86 -4.27
C GLY A 34 11.85 -21.69 -4.57
N GLU A 35 12.95 -21.97 -5.27
CA GLU A 35 13.95 -20.98 -5.66
C GLU A 35 13.41 -19.86 -6.57
N LEU A 36 12.31 -20.14 -7.31
CA LEU A 36 11.67 -19.15 -8.18
C LEU A 36 10.87 -18.10 -7.41
N PHE A 37 10.64 -18.28 -6.11
CA PHE A 37 9.80 -17.39 -5.30
C PHE A 37 10.34 -15.95 -5.26
N GLU A 38 11.65 -15.77 -5.18
CA GLU A 38 12.26 -14.44 -5.13
C GLU A 38 12.07 -13.67 -6.43
N GLN A 39 12.27 -14.33 -7.58
CA GLN A 39 12.00 -13.72 -8.88
C GLN A 39 10.50 -13.47 -9.08
N PHE A 40 9.65 -14.41 -8.65
CA PHE A 40 8.20 -14.25 -8.70
C PHE A 40 7.74 -12.99 -7.95
N LYS A 41 8.27 -12.72 -6.74
CA LYS A 41 7.92 -11.51 -5.99
C LYS A 41 8.24 -10.25 -6.78
N LYS A 42 9.42 -10.18 -7.40
CA LYS A 42 9.82 -9.02 -8.22
C LYS A 42 8.84 -8.79 -9.35
N ASP A 43 8.60 -9.83 -10.14
CA ASP A 43 7.65 -9.80 -11.26
C ASP A 43 6.22 -9.47 -10.79
N PHE A 44 5.80 -9.99 -9.63
CA PHE A 44 4.50 -9.70 -9.04
C PHE A 44 4.36 -8.22 -8.67
N TYR A 45 5.36 -7.62 -8.03
CA TYR A 45 5.31 -6.20 -7.65
C TYR A 45 5.43 -5.28 -8.86
N GLU A 46 6.22 -5.65 -9.87
CA GLU A 46 6.27 -4.94 -11.15
C GLU A 46 4.90 -4.97 -11.86
N CYS A 47 4.23 -6.13 -11.86
CA CYS A 47 2.87 -6.25 -12.36
C CYS A 47 1.87 -5.43 -11.51
N ARG A 48 1.97 -5.49 -10.18
CA ARG A 48 1.06 -4.79 -9.26
C ARG A 48 1.15 -3.27 -9.39
N ASN A 49 2.36 -2.76 -9.64
CA ASN A 49 2.66 -1.34 -9.71
C ASN A 49 2.35 -0.70 -11.07
N SER A 50 1.83 -1.47 -12.03
CA SER A 50 1.30 -0.92 -13.28
C SER A 50 0.34 0.25 -13.00
N LEU A 51 0.52 1.32 -13.77
CA LEU A 51 -0.27 2.55 -13.69
C LEU A 51 -1.42 2.55 -14.69
N ASP A 52 -1.29 1.77 -15.76
CA ASP A 52 -2.31 1.55 -16.77
C ASP A 52 -2.95 0.15 -16.64
N GLN A 53 -4.26 0.08 -16.87
CA GLN A 53 -5.01 -1.17 -16.70
C GLN A 53 -4.71 -2.20 -17.81
N GLU A 54 -4.49 -1.76 -19.04
CA GLU A 54 -4.16 -2.66 -20.15
C GLU A 54 -2.76 -3.24 -19.95
N ILE A 55 -1.80 -2.40 -19.55
CA ILE A 55 -0.45 -2.84 -19.18
C ILE A 55 -0.50 -3.85 -18.03
N PHE A 56 -1.32 -3.59 -17.00
CA PHE A 56 -1.53 -4.54 -15.92
C PHE A 56 -2.01 -5.91 -16.42
N GLU A 57 -3.06 -5.97 -17.24
CA GLU A 57 -3.60 -7.25 -17.73
C GLU A 57 -2.56 -8.02 -18.57
N GLN A 58 -1.76 -7.31 -19.38
CA GLN A 58 -0.67 -7.91 -20.15
C GLN A 58 0.41 -8.49 -19.22
N ARG A 59 0.87 -7.73 -18.20
CA ARG A 59 1.85 -8.22 -17.23
C ARG A 59 1.29 -9.35 -16.37
N TRP A 60 0.00 -9.31 -16.04
CA TRP A 60 -0.68 -10.35 -15.27
C TRP A 60 -0.72 -11.67 -16.02
N LEU A 61 -1.07 -11.63 -17.31
CA LEU A 61 -1.03 -12.80 -18.19
C LEU A 61 0.39 -13.37 -18.29
N ALA A 62 1.39 -12.50 -18.48
CA ALA A 62 2.80 -12.91 -18.51
C ALA A 62 3.26 -13.55 -17.19
N LEU A 63 2.85 -12.99 -16.05
CA LEU A 63 3.12 -13.52 -14.71
C LEU A 63 2.50 -14.92 -14.54
N CYS A 64 1.24 -15.11 -14.94
CA CYS A 64 0.56 -16.39 -14.88
C CYS A 64 1.22 -17.45 -15.77
N ASN A 65 1.64 -17.07 -16.98
CA ASN A 65 2.34 -17.97 -17.90
C ASN A 65 3.73 -18.36 -17.38
N LYS A 66 4.45 -17.44 -16.75
CA LYS A 66 5.79 -17.67 -16.19
C LYS A 66 5.75 -18.53 -14.93
N TYR A 67 4.67 -18.43 -14.14
CA TYR A 67 4.52 -19.12 -12.85
C TYR A 67 3.23 -19.97 -12.80
N PRO A 68 3.12 -21.06 -13.58
CA PRO A 68 1.91 -21.88 -13.65
C PRO A 68 1.49 -22.46 -12.28
N ASN A 69 2.46 -22.76 -11.40
CA ASN A 69 2.21 -23.26 -10.05
C ASN A 69 1.58 -22.21 -9.11
N ALA A 70 1.64 -20.92 -9.46
CA ALA A 70 1.04 -19.83 -8.70
C ALA A 70 -0.37 -19.47 -9.19
N VAL A 71 -0.72 -19.78 -10.45
CA VAL A 71 -1.96 -19.35 -11.11
C VAL A 71 -3.20 -19.62 -10.27
N ASN A 72 -3.32 -20.82 -9.67
CA ASN A 72 -4.50 -21.14 -8.87
C ASN A 72 -4.70 -20.19 -7.68
N TYR A 73 -3.62 -19.75 -7.04
CA TYR A 73 -3.70 -18.77 -5.95
C TYR A 73 -3.94 -17.36 -6.49
N LEU A 74 -3.23 -16.96 -7.55
CA LEU A 74 -3.35 -15.64 -8.15
C LEU A 74 -4.78 -15.37 -8.65
N GLU A 75 -5.33 -16.27 -9.45
CA GLU A 75 -6.65 -16.13 -10.08
C GLU A 75 -7.81 -16.26 -9.08
N ARG A 76 -7.66 -17.07 -8.03
CA ARG A 76 -8.76 -17.30 -7.07
C ARG A 76 -8.73 -16.35 -5.89
N SER A 77 -7.54 -15.97 -5.41
CA SER A 77 -7.40 -15.20 -4.18
C SER A 77 -7.16 -13.71 -4.43
N LEU A 78 -6.43 -13.35 -5.50
CA LEU A 78 -5.96 -11.98 -5.71
C LEU A 78 -6.68 -11.27 -6.87
N TYR A 79 -6.84 -11.93 -8.02
CA TYR A 79 -7.44 -11.30 -9.19
C TYR A 79 -8.87 -10.77 -8.97
N PRO A 80 -9.78 -11.48 -8.26
CA PRO A 80 -11.15 -11.00 -8.04
C PRO A 80 -11.23 -9.68 -7.29
N SER A 81 -10.20 -9.37 -6.49
CA SER A 81 -10.07 -8.16 -5.69
C SER A 81 -9.06 -7.16 -6.27
N LYS A 82 -8.63 -7.32 -7.54
CA LYS A 82 -7.58 -6.50 -8.18
C LYS A 82 -7.76 -4.98 -8.00
N ALA A 83 -9.01 -4.50 -8.05
CA ALA A 83 -9.31 -3.08 -7.86
C ALA A 83 -8.85 -2.55 -6.49
N SER A 84 -8.88 -3.39 -5.46
CA SER A 84 -8.52 -3.04 -4.09
C SER A 84 -7.02 -3.00 -3.82
N TRP A 85 -6.16 -3.48 -4.72
CA TRP A 85 -4.72 -3.57 -4.44
C TRP A 85 -3.77 -3.29 -5.61
N ILE A 86 -4.26 -3.24 -6.85
CA ILE A 86 -3.47 -2.84 -8.03
C ILE A 86 -3.50 -1.33 -8.20
N ARG A 87 -2.33 -0.74 -8.52
CA ARG A 87 -2.18 0.72 -8.62
C ARG A 87 -2.98 1.33 -9.77
N ALA A 88 -3.05 0.67 -10.92
CA ALA A 88 -3.83 1.12 -12.09
C ALA A 88 -5.33 1.34 -11.80
N PHE A 89 -5.89 0.66 -10.80
CA PHE A 89 -7.30 0.80 -10.42
C PHE A 89 -7.51 1.76 -9.25
N SER A 90 -6.44 2.14 -8.55
CA SER A 90 -6.48 3.03 -7.39
C SER A 90 -5.68 4.32 -7.59
N ASN A 91 -5.29 4.65 -8.83
CA ASN A 91 -4.44 5.81 -9.14
C ASN A 91 -5.10 7.17 -8.80
N ASN A 92 -6.43 7.21 -8.77
CA ASN A 92 -7.22 8.38 -8.40
C ASN A 92 -7.60 8.42 -6.91
N ILE A 93 -7.14 7.44 -6.12
CA ILE A 93 -7.46 7.36 -4.70
C ILE A 93 -6.21 7.75 -3.91
N PHE A 94 -6.36 8.79 -3.08
CA PHE A 94 -5.29 9.19 -2.18
C PHE A 94 -5.19 8.18 -1.04
N THR A 95 -4.13 7.37 -1.02
CA THR A 95 -4.05 6.21 -0.11
C THR A 95 -3.28 6.47 1.18
N ILE A 96 -2.90 7.71 1.52
CA ILE A 96 -2.22 8.11 2.79
C ILE A 96 -1.30 6.98 3.31
N ASP A 97 -0.29 6.60 2.52
CA ASP A 97 0.69 5.57 2.91
C ASP A 97 0.17 4.14 3.23
N ILE A 98 -1.12 3.81 3.08
CA ILE A 98 -1.65 2.43 3.22
C ILE A 98 -1.01 1.46 2.20
N GLN A 99 -0.54 2.02 1.08
CA GLN A 99 0.18 1.29 0.04
C GLN A 99 1.70 1.36 0.19
N THR A 100 2.23 2.01 1.24
CA THR A 100 3.66 2.05 1.55
C THR A 100 3.96 1.22 2.80
N THR A 101 5.06 0.47 2.78
CA THR A 101 5.49 -0.34 3.93
C THR A 101 6.23 0.49 4.99
N SER A 102 6.41 1.79 4.76
CA SER A 102 7.10 2.71 5.69
C SER A 102 6.41 2.83 7.04
N HIS A 103 5.14 2.44 7.16
CA HIS A 103 4.43 2.46 8.44
C HIS A 103 5.07 1.55 9.51
N SER A 104 5.75 0.45 9.14
CA SER A 104 6.53 -0.36 10.11
C SER A 104 7.94 0.19 10.38
N GLU A 105 8.40 1.19 9.62
CA GLU A 105 9.72 1.81 9.76
C GLU A 105 9.73 2.99 10.74
N GLU A 106 8.61 3.67 10.91
CA GLU A 106 8.53 4.97 11.61
C GLU A 106 8.77 4.90 13.13
N GLN A 107 8.74 3.73 13.74
CA GLN A 107 9.03 3.58 15.17
C GLN A 107 10.53 3.58 15.51
N ASN A 108 11.44 3.48 14.52
CA ASN A 108 12.88 3.24 14.78
C ASN A 108 13.87 4.16 14.04
N ASN A 109 13.43 5.20 13.33
CA ASN A 109 14.33 6.02 12.49
C ASN A 109 14.52 7.47 12.99
N ASN A 110 15.76 7.80 13.41
CA ASN A 110 16.14 9.11 13.93
C ASN A 110 16.11 10.24 12.88
N ASP A 111 16.29 9.94 11.60
CA ASP A 111 16.27 10.95 10.53
C ASP A 111 14.86 11.49 10.29
N TYR A 112 13.84 10.63 10.46
CA TYR A 112 12.44 11.02 10.41
C TYR A 112 12.05 11.90 11.61
N ALA A 113 12.55 11.61 12.81
CA ALA A 113 12.32 12.45 13.99
C ALA A 113 12.83 13.88 13.77
N ASN A 114 14.06 14.02 13.24
CA ASN A 114 14.64 15.32 12.91
C ASN A 114 13.87 16.08 11.80
N TRP A 115 13.41 15.39 10.76
CA TRP A 115 12.55 16.00 9.73
C TRP A 115 11.19 16.42 10.29
N ARG A 116 10.57 15.59 11.14
CA ARG A 116 9.28 15.88 11.79
C ARG A 116 9.38 17.15 12.63
N ASP A 117 10.48 17.31 13.34
CA ASP A 117 10.74 18.48 14.17
C ASP A 117 10.93 19.77 13.34
N THR A 118 11.16 19.66 12.02
CA THR A 118 11.19 20.82 11.11
C THR A 118 9.85 21.20 10.49
N LEU A 119 8.81 20.37 10.64
CA LEU A 119 7.45 20.72 10.22
C LEU A 119 6.76 21.57 11.30
N LEU A 120 6.06 22.64 10.90
CA LEU A 120 5.33 23.53 11.83
C LEU A 120 4.23 22.76 12.58
N TYR A 121 4.58 22.29 13.77
CA TYR A 121 3.77 21.47 14.68
C TYR A 121 2.47 22.13 15.21
N SER A 122 2.22 23.41 14.91
CA SER A 122 1.14 24.17 15.55
C SER A 122 -0.18 24.25 14.77
N GLN A 123 -0.23 23.77 13.52
CA GLN A 123 -1.47 23.80 12.71
C GLN A 123 -2.09 22.42 12.45
N SER A 124 -1.35 21.33 12.67
CA SER A 124 -1.78 19.96 12.36
C SER A 124 -2.91 19.47 13.27
N GLU A 125 -2.77 19.57 14.60
CA GLU A 125 -3.76 19.01 15.54
C GLU A 125 -5.16 19.60 15.38
N ILE A 126 -5.26 20.92 15.14
CA ILE A 126 -6.54 21.61 14.95
C ILE A 126 -7.17 21.20 13.61
N LEU A 127 -6.38 21.14 12.54
CA LEU A 127 -6.85 20.70 11.22
C LEU A 127 -7.33 19.25 11.25
N VAL A 128 -6.60 18.37 11.92
CA VAL A 128 -6.94 16.95 12.11
C VAL A 128 -8.21 16.80 12.92
N SER A 129 -8.31 17.50 14.05
CA SER A 129 -9.49 17.45 14.92
C SER A 129 -10.74 17.92 14.19
N ASN A 130 -10.62 18.92 13.31
CA ASN A 130 -11.73 19.42 12.51
C ASN A 130 -12.08 18.49 11.34
N ALA A 131 -11.08 18.01 10.59
CA ALA A 131 -11.29 17.16 9.41
C ALA A 131 -11.82 15.76 9.78
N PHE A 132 -11.40 15.23 10.93
CA PHE A 132 -11.73 13.90 11.40
C PHE A 132 -12.63 13.89 12.65
N ALA A 133 -13.37 14.97 12.93
CA ALA A 133 -14.18 15.10 14.15
C ALA A 133 -15.08 13.89 14.42
N ASN A 134 -15.87 13.48 13.43
CA ASN A 134 -16.78 12.32 13.56
C ASN A 134 -16.02 11.00 13.79
N ILE A 135 -14.85 10.85 13.17
CA ILE A 135 -14.01 9.65 13.32
C ILE A 135 -13.36 9.63 14.71
N ASN A 136 -12.92 10.79 15.21
CA ASN A 136 -12.39 10.92 16.56
C ASN A 136 -13.42 10.54 17.62
N ASP A 137 -14.68 10.96 17.44
CA ASP A 137 -15.75 10.64 18.39
C ASP A 137 -16.06 9.14 18.40
N GLU A 138 -16.17 8.51 17.24
CA GLU A 138 -16.36 7.05 17.10
C GLU A 138 -15.19 6.25 17.68
N ILE A 139 -13.94 6.61 17.36
CA ILE A 139 -12.76 5.89 17.88
C ILE A 139 -12.69 6.01 19.40
N LYS A 140 -13.01 7.19 19.98
CA LYS A 140 -13.04 7.38 21.42
C LYS A 140 -14.12 6.53 22.10
N GLU A 141 -15.24 6.29 21.43
CA GLU A 141 -16.32 5.45 21.95
C GLU A 141 -15.90 3.98 22.03
N PHE A 142 -15.20 3.47 21.02
CA PHE A 142 -14.91 2.04 20.89
C PHE A 142 -13.48 1.62 21.27
N THR A 143 -12.58 2.56 21.60
CA THR A 143 -11.16 2.25 21.85
C THR A 143 -10.62 2.89 23.14
N THR A 144 -9.50 2.37 23.63
CA THR A 144 -8.80 2.97 24.78
C THR A 144 -8.05 4.23 24.37
N SER A 145 -7.73 5.09 25.35
CA SER A 145 -6.94 6.32 25.09
C SER A 145 -5.61 6.04 24.39
N GLN A 146 -4.95 4.91 24.70
CA GLN A 146 -3.71 4.49 24.02
C GLN A 146 -3.94 4.18 22.54
N VAL A 147 -5.01 3.44 22.20
CA VAL A 147 -5.35 3.08 20.82
C VAL A 147 -5.83 4.30 20.05
N TYR A 148 -6.66 5.15 20.67
CA TYR A 148 -7.05 6.44 20.12
C TYR A 148 -5.83 7.29 19.76
N LYS A 149 -4.84 7.40 20.66
CA LYS A 149 -3.63 8.20 20.41
C LYS A 149 -2.83 7.68 19.21
N ILE A 150 -2.77 6.36 19.01
CA ILE A 150 -2.16 5.77 17.82
C ILE A 150 -2.91 6.23 16.57
N HIS A 151 -4.23 6.05 16.52
CA HIS A 151 -5.03 6.47 15.36
C HIS A 151 -5.01 7.98 15.11
N PHE A 152 -5.00 8.79 16.17
CA PHE A 152 -4.92 10.24 16.06
C PHE A 152 -3.60 10.68 15.45
N ASN A 153 -2.48 10.08 15.86
CA ASN A 153 -1.18 10.34 15.23
C ASN A 153 -1.16 9.95 13.75
N GLU A 154 -1.86 8.88 13.35
CA GLU A 154 -2.00 8.50 11.94
C GLU A 154 -2.85 9.49 11.14
N MET A 155 -3.95 9.96 11.73
CA MET A 155 -4.74 11.04 11.13
C MET A 155 -3.93 12.34 11.01
N GLU A 156 -3.04 12.63 11.96
CA GLU A 156 -2.11 13.77 11.88
C GLU A 156 -1.13 13.63 10.71
N ARG A 157 -0.55 12.45 10.54
CA ARG A 157 0.38 12.16 9.43
C ARG A 157 -0.27 12.29 8.07
N SER A 158 -1.58 12.11 7.98
CA SER A 158 -2.31 12.29 6.72
C SER A 158 -2.19 13.70 6.12
N PHE A 159 -1.79 14.71 6.89
CA PHE A 159 -1.59 16.09 6.41
C PHE A 159 -0.12 16.45 6.15
N SER A 160 0.81 15.54 6.44
CA SER A 160 2.26 15.81 6.42
C SER A 160 2.93 15.01 5.31
N TYR A 161 2.67 15.39 4.05
CA TYR A 161 3.25 14.72 2.89
C TYR A 161 3.87 15.70 1.89
N ASN A 162 4.93 15.27 1.22
CA ASN A 162 5.53 15.98 0.09
C ASN A 162 5.02 15.33 -1.20
N VAL A 163 4.16 16.03 -1.97
CA VAL A 163 3.63 15.49 -3.23
C VAL A 163 4.46 15.97 -4.39
N LYS A 164 4.88 15.02 -5.23
CA LYS A 164 5.21 15.31 -6.63
C LYS A 164 4.01 14.93 -7.50
N ILE A 165 3.38 15.92 -8.11
CA ILE A 165 2.31 15.67 -9.08
C ILE A 165 2.96 15.12 -10.35
N LEU A 166 2.48 13.96 -10.82
CA LEU A 166 2.90 13.35 -12.07
C LEU A 166 1.90 13.69 -13.17
N ASP A 167 2.39 13.99 -14.37
CA ASP A 167 1.56 14.22 -15.55
C ASP A 167 1.09 12.89 -16.18
N GLN A 168 0.02 12.93 -16.97
CA GLN A 168 -0.54 11.77 -17.67
C GLN A 168 0.48 11.06 -18.58
N SER A 169 1.49 11.78 -19.07
CA SER A 169 2.60 11.19 -19.84
C SER A 169 3.37 10.09 -19.09
N TYR A 170 3.33 10.06 -17.76
CA TYR A 170 3.93 8.99 -16.94
C TYR A 170 3.16 7.67 -17.01
N ILE A 171 1.84 7.75 -17.14
CA ILE A 171 0.98 6.58 -17.32
C ILE A 171 1.16 6.03 -18.74
N ASN A 172 1.13 6.94 -19.73
CA ASN A 172 1.18 6.56 -21.15
C ASN A 172 2.54 5.97 -21.58
N ASN A 173 3.62 6.29 -20.87
CA ASN A 173 4.98 5.85 -21.21
C ASN A 173 5.61 5.00 -20.10
N GLU A 174 4.80 4.28 -19.32
CA GLU A 174 5.28 3.53 -18.15
C GLU A 174 6.46 2.60 -18.48
N ASN A 175 6.46 1.98 -19.67
CA ASN A 175 7.54 1.07 -20.10
C ASN A 175 8.85 1.77 -20.52
N PHE A 176 8.86 3.10 -20.64
CA PHE A 176 10.02 3.90 -21.10
C PHE A 176 10.59 4.81 -20.01
N GLN A 177 10.00 4.80 -18.81
CA GLN A 177 10.43 5.66 -17.72
C GLN A 177 11.43 4.99 -16.79
N ASP A 178 12.41 5.79 -16.34
CA ASP A 178 13.32 5.41 -15.28
C ASP A 178 12.56 5.40 -13.94
N TRP A 179 12.22 4.19 -13.49
CA TRP A 179 11.56 3.95 -12.22
C TRP A 179 12.54 3.78 -11.06
N SER A 180 13.82 4.18 -11.22
CA SER A 180 14.85 4.09 -10.17
C SER A 180 14.45 4.75 -8.84
N PHE A 181 13.58 5.76 -8.85
CA PHE A 181 13.02 6.35 -7.62
C PHE A 181 12.11 5.37 -6.84
N SER A 182 11.51 4.40 -7.53
CA SER A 182 10.70 3.33 -6.97
C SER A 182 11.50 2.05 -6.70
N ASP A 183 12.74 1.96 -7.18
CA ASP A 183 13.64 0.87 -6.80
C ASP A 183 13.91 0.88 -5.30
N ASP A 184 13.99 2.06 -4.67
CA ASP A 184 14.07 2.17 -3.21
C ASP A 184 12.79 1.64 -2.53
N PHE A 185 11.63 1.78 -3.15
CA PHE A 185 10.37 1.23 -2.64
C PHE A 185 10.37 -0.30 -2.71
N ILE A 186 10.84 -0.88 -3.82
CA ILE A 186 10.95 -2.33 -4.00
C ILE A 186 12.09 -2.91 -3.13
N LYS A 187 13.24 -2.24 -3.03
CA LYS A 187 14.39 -2.66 -2.20
C LYS A 187 14.15 -2.50 -0.71
N LYS A 188 13.44 -1.46 -0.25
CA LYS A 188 13.03 -1.34 1.16
C LYS A 188 12.04 -2.44 1.55
N GLN A 189 11.26 -2.97 0.60
CA GLN A 189 10.51 -4.22 0.83
C GLN A 189 11.42 -5.47 0.95
N GLU A 190 12.59 -5.50 0.31
CA GLU A 190 13.58 -6.60 0.39
C GLU A 190 14.38 -6.62 1.71
N ILE A 191 14.78 -5.46 2.23
CA ILE A 191 15.66 -5.36 3.43
C ILE A 191 14.99 -5.93 4.70
N GLN A 192 13.65 -5.97 4.76
CA GLN A 192 12.92 -6.38 5.98
C GLN A 192 12.33 -7.80 5.92
N GLN A 193 12.55 -8.58 4.86
CA GLN A 193 12.24 -10.01 4.89
C GLN A 193 13.29 -10.83 5.66
N ILE A 194 14.36 -10.20 6.14
CA ILE A 194 15.41 -10.83 6.95
C ILE A 194 15.60 -10.01 8.21
N THR A 195 14.76 -10.23 9.22
CA THR A 195 15.17 -10.03 10.62
C THR A 195 14.26 -10.89 11.50
N PHE A 196 14.88 -11.81 12.23
CA PHE A 196 14.25 -12.73 13.18
C PHE A 196 13.81 -11.99 14.44
#